data_AF-A0AB34AGE9-F1
#
_entry.id   AF-A0AB34AGE9-F1
#
_cell.length_a   1.000
_cell.length_b   1.000
_cell.length_c   1.000
_cell.angle_alpha   90.00
_cell.angle_beta   90.00
_cell.angle_gamma   90.00
#
_symmetry.space_group_name_H-M   'P 1'
#
loop_
_entity.id
_entity.type
_entity.pdbx_description
1 polymer ?
#
loop_
_entity_poly.entity_id
_entity_poly.type
_entity_poly.pdbx_seq_one_letter_code
_entity_poly.pdbx_strand_id
1 'polypeptide(L)'
;MNTIVKHTVGFIGSIVLTILAVFVTLYTSMALNAKITIIFGFAFIQAAVQLLMFMHLTEGKDGNVQGFKVIFAVIITLITVIGTYWVMQGGHSSHL
;
A
#
# COMPACT_ATOMS: atom_id res chain seq x y z
N MET A 1 -17.05 14.60 -14.78
CA MET A 1 -15.90 14.34 -15.68
C MET A 1 -15.79 12.83 -15.80
N ASN A 2 -15.97 12.29 -17.02
CA ASN A 2 -16.27 10.87 -17.31
C ASN A 2 -15.52 9.87 -16.42
N THR A 3 -16.26 8.99 -15.75
CA THR A 3 -15.76 7.89 -14.90
C THR A 3 -14.65 7.07 -15.58
N ILE A 4 -14.73 6.93 -16.90
CA ILE A 4 -13.74 6.28 -17.77
C ILE A 4 -12.36 6.95 -17.68
N VAL A 5 -12.31 8.29 -17.61
CA VAL A 5 -11.05 9.06 -17.56
C VAL A 5 -10.37 8.89 -16.20
N LYS A 6 -11.14 8.84 -15.10
CA LYS A 6 -10.59 8.58 -13.76
C LYS A 6 -9.99 7.19 -13.65
N HIS A 7 -10.73 6.16 -14.10
CA HIS A 7 -10.22 4.80 -14.16
C HIS A 7 -8.96 4.68 -15.01
N THR A 8 -8.93 5.33 -16.19
CA THR A 8 -7.78 5.30 -17.10
C THR A 8 -6.55 5.97 -16.49
N VAL A 9 -6.71 7.13 -15.84
CA VAL A 9 -5.60 7.83 -15.18
C VAL A 9 -5.08 7.03 -13.97
N GLY A 10 -5.96 6.41 -13.19
CA GLY A 10 -5.56 5.55 -12.06
C GLY A 10 -4.79 4.31 -12.52
N PHE A 11 -5.21 3.71 -13.62
CA PHE A 11 -4.54 2.56 -14.23
C PHE A 11 -3.16 2.90 -14.77
N ILE A 12 -3.05 3.98 -15.55
CA ILE A 12 -1.75 4.46 -16.06
C ILE A 12 -0.83 4.84 -14.91
N GLY A 13 -1.35 5.55 -13.90
CA GLY A 13 -0.59 5.92 -12.70
C GLY A 13 0.00 4.70 -11.97
N SER A 14 -0.80 3.65 -11.79
CA SER A 14 -0.34 2.40 -11.15
C SER A 14 0.75 1.70 -11.97
N ILE A 15 0.60 1.61 -13.30
CA ILE A 15 1.61 1.02 -14.18
C ILE A 15 2.93 1.78 -14.10
N VAL A 16 2.87 3.11 -14.20
CA VAL A 16 4.07 3.96 -14.14
C VAL A 16 4.77 3.79 -12.80
N LEU A 17 4.03 3.78 -11.67
CA LEU A 17 4.63 3.61 -10.35
C LEU A 17 5.32 2.25 -10.20
N THR A 18 4.73 1.19 -10.73
CA THR A 18 5.32 -0.16 -10.68
C THR A 18 6.58 -0.24 -11.54
N ILE A 19 6.57 0.31 -12.75
CA ILE A 19 7.76 0.34 -13.62
C ILE A 19 8.89 1.14 -12.95
N LEU A 20 8.58 2.27 -12.32
CA LEU A 20 9.56 3.06 -11.56
C LEU A 20 10.14 2.27 -10.38
N ALA A 21 9.30 1.58 -9.61
CA ALA A 21 9.76 0.75 -8.49
C ALA A 21 10.70 -0.38 -8.96
N VAL A 22 10.36 -1.05 -10.06
CA VAL A 22 11.21 -2.08 -10.71
C VAL A 22 12.51 -1.49 -11.23
N PHE A 23 12.45 -0.30 -11.85
CA PHE A 23 13.64 0.38 -12.34
C PHE A 23 14.61 0.71 -11.20
N VAL A 24 14.10 1.29 -10.11
CA VAL A 24 14.90 1.64 -8.94
C VAL A 24 15.50 0.41 -8.25
N THR A 25 14.83 -0.74 -8.28
CA THR A 25 15.35 -1.97 -7.67
C THR A 25 16.42 -2.66 -8.49
N LEU A 26 16.17 -2.83 -9.80
CA LEU A 26 16.99 -3.64 -10.67
C LEU A 26 18.15 -2.87 -11.32
N TYR A 27 17.95 -1.60 -11.68
CA TYR A 27 18.92 -0.84 -12.46
C TYR A 27 19.78 0.10 -11.61
N THR A 28 19.40 0.37 -10.36
CA THR A 28 20.19 1.21 -9.46
C THR A 28 21.10 0.35 -8.58
N SER A 29 22.41 0.61 -8.59
CA SER A 29 23.40 -0.07 -7.73
C SER A 29 23.54 0.58 -6.34
N MET A 30 22.42 0.95 -5.71
CA MET A 30 22.38 1.55 -4.37
C MET A 30 22.49 0.49 -3.25
N ALA A 31 22.87 0.93 -2.06
CA ALA A 31 22.88 0.10 -0.86
C ALA A 31 21.49 -0.53 -0.60
N LEU A 32 21.49 -1.77 -0.08
CA LEU A 32 20.27 -2.56 0.16
C LEU A 32 19.27 -1.81 1.05
N ASN A 33 19.75 -1.11 2.08
CA ASN A 33 18.91 -0.29 2.96
C ASN A 33 18.18 0.82 2.19
N ALA A 34 18.88 1.53 1.31
CA ALA A 34 18.29 2.60 0.50
C ALA A 34 17.24 2.04 -0.48
N LYS A 35 17.51 0.88 -1.10
CA LYS A 35 16.54 0.21 -1.97
C LYS A 35 15.26 -0.14 -1.22
N ILE A 36 15.37 -0.76 -0.04
CA ILE A 36 14.21 -1.17 0.75
C ILE A 36 13.35 0.04 1.13
N THR A 37 13.95 1.12 1.63
CA THR A 37 13.20 2.34 2.00
C THR A 37 12.42 2.92 0.82
N ILE A 38 13.04 2.99 -0.37
CA ILE A 38 12.39 3.55 -1.55
C ILE A 38 11.23 2.66 -2.03
N ILE A 39 11.42 1.33 -2.07
CA ILE A 39 10.36 0.39 -2.46
C ILE A 39 9.19 0.47 -1.48
N PHE A 40 9.48 0.54 -0.18
CA PHE A 40 8.45 0.68 0.85
C PHE A 40 7.64 1.96 0.66
N GLY A 41 8.31 3.07 0.33
CA GLY A 41 7.65 4.33 -0.02
C GLY A 41 6.74 4.18 -1.25
N PHE A 42 7.23 3.57 -2.33
CA PHE A 42 6.42 3.30 -3.52
C PHE A 42 5.23 2.38 -3.23
N ALA A 43 5.39 1.38 -2.35
CA ALA A 43 4.32 0.46 -1.98
C ALA A 43 3.14 1.18 -1.30
N PHE A 44 3.42 2.13 -0.39
CA PHE A 44 2.36 2.92 0.25
C PHE A 44 1.65 3.87 -0.73
N ILE A 45 2.41 4.53 -1.62
CA ILE A 45 1.82 5.37 -2.66
C ILE A 45 0.93 4.52 -3.58
N GLN A 46 1.37 3.31 -3.93
CA GLN A 46 0.60 2.40 -4.76
C GLN A 46 -0.69 1.93 -4.07
N ALA A 47 -0.64 1.63 -2.77
CA ALA A 47 -1.83 1.32 -1.98
C ALA A 47 -2.83 2.49 -1.97
N ALA A 48 -2.34 3.73 -1.84
CA ALA A 48 -3.19 4.93 -1.89
C ALA A 48 -3.84 5.12 -3.27
N VAL A 49 -3.10 4.93 -4.36
CA VAL A 49 -3.65 4.98 -5.73
C VAL A 49 -4.74 3.93 -5.91
N GLN A 50 -4.53 2.71 -5.39
CA GLN A 50 -5.54 1.64 -5.45
C GLN A 50 -6.81 1.99 -4.67
N LEU A 51 -6.67 2.50 -3.46
CA LEU A 51 -7.82 2.90 -2.64
C LEU A 51 -8.59 4.07 -3.28
N LEU A 52 -7.91 5.12 -3.71
CA LEU A 52 -8.57 6.33 -4.21
C LEU A 52 -9.13 6.18 -5.63
N MET A 53 -8.37 5.56 -6.54
CA MET A 53 -8.73 5.51 -7.96
C MET A 53 -9.50 4.27 -8.38
N PHE A 54 -9.28 3.12 -7.73
CA PHE A 54 -10.01 1.89 -8.08
C PHE A 54 -11.18 1.63 -7.14
N MET A 55 -11.01 1.92 -5.84
CA MET A 55 -12.08 1.71 -4.86
C MET A 55 -13.09 2.85 -4.79
N HIS A 56 -12.92 3.92 -5.59
CA HIS A 56 -13.81 5.10 -5.67
C HIS A 56 -14.29 5.59 -4.30
N LEU A 57 -13.39 5.56 -3.31
CA LEU A 57 -13.69 5.78 -1.89
C LEU A 57 -14.35 7.14 -1.59
N THR A 58 -14.17 8.13 -2.46
CA THR A 58 -14.71 9.49 -2.31
C THR A 58 -15.95 9.76 -3.18
N GLU A 59 -16.29 8.88 -4.13
CA GLU A 59 -17.41 9.08 -5.06
C GLU A 59 -18.60 8.20 -4.69
N GLY A 60 -19.41 8.67 -3.74
CA GLY A 60 -20.67 8.02 -3.38
C GLY A 60 -21.42 8.79 -2.29
N LYS A 61 -22.75 8.65 -2.27
CA LYS A 61 -23.64 9.28 -1.27
C LYS A 61 -23.27 8.91 0.18
N ASP A 62 -22.60 7.77 0.35
CA ASP A 62 -22.09 7.22 1.61
C ASP A 62 -20.55 7.11 1.66
N GLY A 63 -19.81 7.91 0.88
CA GLY A 63 -18.33 7.84 0.80
C GLY A 63 -17.63 7.95 2.16
N ASN A 64 -18.22 8.68 3.11
CA ASN A 64 -17.70 8.81 4.47
C ASN A 64 -17.76 7.47 5.26
N VAL A 65 -18.82 6.68 5.05
CA VAL A 65 -18.97 5.34 5.67
C VAL A 65 -17.95 4.37 5.07
N GLN A 66 -17.67 4.48 3.77
CA GLN A 66 -16.68 3.64 3.11
C GLN A 66 -15.25 3.96 3.55
N GLY A 67 -14.93 5.26 3.73
CA GLY A 67 -13.67 5.70 4.33
C GLY A 67 -13.46 5.13 5.73
N PHE A 68 -14.51 5.15 6.56
CA PHE A 68 -14.47 4.56 7.90
C PHE A 68 -14.16 3.06 7.88
N LYS A 69 -14.78 2.30 6.96
CA LYS A 69 -14.51 0.85 6.80
C LYS A 69 -13.05 0.58 6.44
N VAL A 70 -12.44 1.39 5.59
CA VAL A 70 -11.03 1.23 5.18
C VAL A 70 -10.09 1.55 6.34
N ILE A 71 -10.33 2.63 7.08
CA ILE A 71 -9.54 2.96 8.27
C ILE A 71 -9.64 1.83 9.30
N PHE A 72 -10.85 1.30 9.53
CA PHE A 72 -11.07 0.16 10.42
C PHE A 72 -10.31 -1.09 9.95
N ALA A 73 -10.33 -1.40 8.66
CA ALA A 73 -9.56 -2.50 8.09
C ALA A 73 -8.05 -2.32 8.24
N VAL A 74 -7.54 -1.09 8.10
CA VAL A 74 -6.11 -0.78 8.31
C VAL A 74 -5.73 -0.97 9.78
N ILE A 75 -6.57 -0.52 10.73
CA ILE A 75 -6.33 -0.71 12.16
C ILE A 75 -6.24 -2.20 12.51
N ILE A 76 -7.22 -2.99 12.07
CA ILE A 76 -7.20 -4.45 12.29
C ILE A 76 -5.94 -5.05 11.69
N THR A 77 -5.60 -4.69 10.45
CA THR A 77 -4.40 -5.19 9.76
C THR A 77 -3.12 -4.89 10.56
N LEU A 78 -2.98 -3.67 11.07
CA LEU A 78 -1.82 -3.27 11.87
C LEU A 78 -1.74 -4.05 13.18
N ILE A 79 -2.86 -4.19 13.90
CA ILE A 79 -2.92 -4.96 15.14
C ILE A 79 -2.55 -6.43 14.88
N THR A 80 -3.06 -7.02 13.80
CA THR A 80 -2.76 -8.42 13.45
C THR A 80 -1.30 -8.59 13.05
N VAL A 81 -0.73 -7.74 12.19
CA VAL A 81 0.66 -7.88 11.74
C VAL A 81 1.63 -7.64 12.90
N ILE A 82 1.45 -6.58 13.69
CA ILE A 82 2.32 -6.28 14.82
C ILE A 82 2.15 -7.32 15.92
N GLY A 83 0.92 -7.71 16.23
CA GLY A 83 0.61 -8.69 17.26
C GLY A 83 1.17 -10.08 16.92
N THR A 84 1.03 -10.53 15.68
CA THR A 84 1.60 -11.82 15.23
C THR A 84 3.12 -11.78 15.24
N TYR A 85 3.74 -10.70 14.73
CA TYR A 85 5.19 -10.52 14.78
C TYR A 85 5.72 -10.57 16.23
N TRP A 86 5.05 -9.88 17.15
CA TRP A 86 5.44 -9.87 18.56
C TRP A 86 5.31 -11.24 19.23
N VAL A 87 4.21 -11.95 19.00
CA VAL A 87 3.99 -13.30 19.53
C VAL A 87 5.01 -14.30 18.97
N MET A 88 5.29 -14.24 17.67
CA MET A 88 6.28 -15.13 17.05
C MET A 88 7.69 -14.85 17.57
N GLN A 89 8.08 -13.58 17.73
CA GLN A 89 9.37 -13.23 18.32
C GLN A 89 9.47 -13.66 19.79
N GLY A 90 8.42 -13.45 20.58
CA GLY A 90 8.37 -13.87 21.98
C GLY A 90 8.41 -15.40 22.14
N GLY A 91 7.66 -16.12 21.31
CA GLY A 91 7.59 -17.59 21.33
C GLY A 91 8.87 -18.27 20.83
N HIS A 92 9.54 -17.71 19.80
CA HIS A 92 10.85 -18.20 19.37
C HIS A 92 11.96 -17.93 20.39
N SER A 93 11.85 -16.84 21.15
CA SER A 93 12.84 -16.49 22.18
C SER A 93 12.77 -17.38 23.42
N SER A 94 11.66 -18.12 23.63
CA SER A 94 11.50 -19.09 24.72
C SER A 94 11.94 -20.52 24.37
N HIS A 95 12.35 -20.77 23.11
CA HIS A 95 12.73 -22.09 22.61
C HIS A 95 14.21 -22.17 22.15
N LEU A 96 15.03 -21.19 22.58
CA LEU A 96 16.51 -21.19 22.55
C LEU A 96 17.03 -21.12 24.00
#